data_AF-A0A917MPW7-F1
#
_entry.id   AF-A0A917MPW7-F1
#
_cell.length_a   1.000
_cell.length_b   1.000
_cell.length_c   1.000
_cell.angle_alpha   90.00
_cell.angle_beta   90.00
_cell.angle_gamma   90.00
#
_symmetry.space_group_name_H-M   'P 1'
#
loop_
_entity.id
_entity.type
_entity.pdbx_description
1 polymer ?
#
loop_
_entity_poly.entity_id
_entity_poly.type
_entity_poly.pdbx_seq_one_letter_code
_entity_poly.pdbx_strand_id
1 'polypeptide(L)'
;MAVVSAFAQTPAEKELTAKADTFITTHRAQWLQLEQVINQLPDNSTGTQQKAIYQKHPFYRAYKTFLRENGDAYAAVRKAQFQQYATPPDGLRQLKWQQPQWYASEQEQEGMDLIALAYLRNFDPATIAQLAWNLCTTSLFATAHTPLEEAQHLYRLRDLYGTRTYARSLNDSISQVWSADRSMAVTFQYNLRNGVITAIRYSYPGDASFTDITWPASVTQPADSLSQLSAALWDTLWKHYPGKNYKAENYAENLVRRNEVLQQFYSQHLPEIVNIRTALLQQLPQTLPQLTGYKEHKLATAELLQHADTSLYAACIFHSQQWASIVAAAATYLQEGDDKTKAMLVQRNALFPTRAYARPLNKDEWEVRVIREADAVDYTWNIQTGNIASVVYYTQKQP
;
A
#
# COMPACT_ATOMS: atom_id res chain seq x y z
N MET A 1 -8.96 -1.87 -1.58
CA MET A 1 -7.58 -1.37 -1.43
C MET A 1 -7.35 -1.12 0.05
N ALA A 2 -6.65 -2.03 0.74
CA ALA A 2 -6.15 -1.71 2.07
C ALA A 2 -4.98 -0.76 1.89
N VAL A 3 -5.16 0.51 2.27
CA VAL A 3 -4.03 1.42 2.42
C VAL A 3 -3.30 0.94 3.66
N VAL A 4 -2.25 0.16 3.45
CA VAL A 4 -1.31 -0.21 4.50
C VAL A 4 -0.55 1.06 4.83
N SER A 5 -0.90 1.72 5.93
CA SER A 5 -0.11 2.83 6.46
C SER A 5 1.32 2.33 6.68
N ALA A 6 2.27 2.96 6.00
CA ALA A 6 3.69 2.67 6.19
C ALA A 6 4.08 2.99 7.64
N PHE A 7 4.36 1.93 8.40
CA PHE A 7 5.50 1.74 9.29
C PHE A 7 5.79 2.82 10.34
N ALA A 8 6.86 2.67 11.14
CA ALA A 8 7.16 3.62 12.21
C ALA A 8 7.24 5.05 11.66
N GLN A 9 6.26 5.88 12.01
CA GLN A 9 6.26 7.27 11.56
C GLN A 9 7.24 8.08 12.41
N THR A 10 8.11 8.82 11.75
CA THR A 10 8.88 9.90 12.38
C THR A 10 7.93 10.91 13.02
N PRO A 11 8.38 11.72 14.00
CA PRO A 11 7.55 12.76 14.59
C PRO A 11 6.90 13.70 13.56
N ALA A 12 7.63 14.05 12.48
CA ALA A 12 7.10 14.90 11.41
C ALA A 12 6.01 14.19 10.57
N GLU A 13 6.16 12.88 10.31
CA GLU A 13 5.13 12.08 9.64
C GLU A 13 3.87 11.92 10.49
N LYS A 14 4.03 11.74 11.81
CA LYS A 14 2.91 11.70 12.76
C LYS A 14 2.15 13.03 12.76
N GLU A 15 2.86 14.16 12.76
CA GLU A 15 2.24 15.48 12.71
C GLU A 15 1.44 15.68 11.40
N LEU A 16 2.02 15.36 10.25
CA LEU A 16 1.33 15.45 8.97
C LEU A 16 0.11 14.50 8.89
N THR A 17 0.24 13.30 9.43
CA THR A 17 -0.87 12.33 9.53
C THR A 17 -1.99 12.88 10.39
N ALA A 18 -1.68 13.48 11.54
CA ALA A 18 -2.68 14.11 12.40
C ALA A 18 -3.38 15.29 11.72
N LYS A 19 -2.65 16.11 10.95
CA LYS A 19 -3.23 17.19 10.13
C LYS A 19 -4.14 16.64 9.04
N ALA A 20 -3.72 15.59 8.34
CA ALA A 20 -4.54 14.92 7.33
C ALA A 20 -5.81 14.29 7.94
N ASP A 21 -5.70 13.64 9.09
CA ASP A 21 -6.83 13.07 9.82
C ASP A 21 -7.83 14.13 10.25
N THR A 22 -7.33 15.24 10.79
CA THR A 22 -8.15 16.41 11.15
C THR A 22 -8.87 16.99 9.94
N PHE A 23 -8.15 17.15 8.82
CA PHE A 23 -8.72 17.62 7.55
C PHE A 23 -9.85 16.70 7.07
N ILE A 24 -9.57 15.40 6.91
CA ILE A 24 -10.57 14.44 6.41
C ILE A 24 -11.78 14.35 7.34
N THR A 25 -11.57 14.39 8.66
CA THR A 25 -12.68 14.39 9.64
C THR A 25 -13.53 15.65 9.52
N THR A 26 -12.91 16.82 9.43
CA THR A 26 -13.61 18.11 9.27
C THR A 26 -14.44 18.17 7.99
N HIS A 27 -13.91 17.59 6.91
CA HIS A 27 -14.54 17.60 5.60
C HIS A 27 -15.34 16.32 5.28
N ARG A 28 -15.63 15.48 6.28
CA ARG A 28 -16.34 14.19 6.10
C ARG A 28 -17.67 14.33 5.38
N ALA A 29 -18.53 15.24 5.81
CA ALA A 29 -19.83 15.45 5.17
C ALA A 29 -19.70 15.88 3.69
N GLN A 30 -18.69 16.69 3.38
CA GLN A 30 -18.42 17.12 2.01
C GLN A 30 -17.87 15.97 1.17
N TRP A 31 -17.04 15.08 1.73
CA TRP A 31 -16.62 13.87 1.03
C TRP A 31 -17.82 12.97 0.72
N LEU A 32 -18.67 12.70 1.71
CA LEU A 32 -19.83 11.83 1.53
C LEU A 32 -20.81 12.39 0.48
N GLN A 33 -21.00 13.71 0.46
CA GLN A 33 -21.77 14.37 -0.59
C GLN A 33 -21.11 14.20 -1.97
N LEU A 34 -19.79 14.40 -2.05
CA LEU A 34 -19.06 14.21 -3.30
C LEU A 34 -19.23 12.77 -3.79
N GLU A 35 -18.96 11.78 -2.95
CA GLU A 35 -19.10 10.35 -3.25
C GLU A 35 -20.50 9.99 -3.76
N GLN A 36 -21.56 10.56 -3.19
CA GLN A 36 -22.93 10.40 -3.71
C GLN A 36 -23.08 10.94 -5.12
N VAL A 37 -22.56 12.15 -5.39
CA VAL A 37 -22.61 12.76 -6.73
C VAL A 37 -21.86 11.88 -7.74
N ILE A 38 -20.68 11.36 -7.39
CA ILE A 38 -19.90 10.44 -8.24
C ILE A 38 -20.71 9.20 -8.57
N ASN A 39 -21.29 8.58 -7.54
CA ASN A 39 -21.98 7.30 -7.67
C ASN A 39 -23.26 7.37 -8.50
N GLN A 40 -23.78 8.58 -8.73
CA GLN A 40 -24.94 8.88 -9.57
C GLN A 40 -24.55 9.23 -11.02
N LEU A 41 -23.27 9.38 -11.32
CA LEU A 41 -22.82 9.62 -12.69
C LEU A 41 -23.04 8.36 -13.55
N PRO A 42 -23.56 8.49 -14.78
CA PRO A 42 -23.62 7.39 -15.73
C PRO A 42 -22.24 6.76 -15.95
N ASP A 43 -22.19 5.44 -16.14
CA ASP A 43 -20.94 4.70 -16.39
C ASP A 43 -20.19 5.19 -17.65
N ASN A 44 -20.89 5.84 -18.58
CA ASN A 44 -20.33 6.44 -19.81
C ASN A 44 -19.97 7.93 -19.67
N SER A 45 -20.04 8.52 -18.46
CA SER A 45 -19.65 9.91 -18.24
C SER A 45 -18.18 10.10 -18.59
N THR A 46 -17.87 11.08 -19.43
CA THR A 46 -16.48 11.32 -19.85
C THR A 46 -15.65 11.78 -18.64
N GLY A 47 -14.36 11.40 -18.61
CA GLY A 47 -13.45 11.82 -17.54
C GLY A 47 -13.42 13.34 -17.31
N THR A 48 -13.62 14.11 -18.39
CA THR A 48 -13.73 15.58 -18.36
C THR A 48 -14.96 16.09 -17.62
N GLN A 49 -16.14 15.48 -17.80
CA GLN A 49 -17.36 15.86 -17.07
C GLN A 49 -17.23 15.54 -15.58
N GLN A 50 -16.70 14.36 -15.26
CA GLN A 50 -16.43 13.97 -13.88
C GLN A 50 -15.44 14.96 -13.23
N LYS A 51 -14.31 15.26 -13.91
CA LYS A 51 -13.30 16.26 -13.48
C LYS A 51 -13.92 17.62 -13.18
N ALA A 52 -14.78 18.14 -14.06
CA ALA A 52 -15.41 19.45 -13.87
C ALA A 52 -16.32 19.51 -12.64
N ILE A 53 -17.02 18.41 -12.32
CA ILE A 53 -17.86 18.29 -11.13
C ILE A 53 -16.97 18.30 -9.88
N TYR A 54 -15.92 17.48 -9.87
CA TYR A 54 -14.96 17.41 -8.75
C TYR A 54 -14.33 18.75 -8.44
N GLN A 55 -13.81 19.44 -9.45
CA GLN A 55 -13.08 20.69 -9.27
C GLN A 55 -13.94 21.82 -8.69
N LYS A 56 -15.25 21.76 -8.90
CA LYS A 56 -16.21 22.71 -8.34
C LYS A 56 -16.66 22.34 -6.92
N HIS A 57 -16.48 21.09 -6.49
CA HIS A 57 -16.98 20.61 -5.21
C HIS A 57 -16.24 21.26 -4.02
N PRO A 58 -16.94 21.66 -2.93
CA PRO A 58 -16.32 22.25 -1.75
C PRO A 58 -15.16 21.44 -1.17
N PHE A 59 -15.30 20.10 -1.12
CA PHE A 59 -14.24 19.20 -0.67
C PHE A 59 -12.93 19.40 -1.45
N TYR A 60 -13.00 19.44 -2.78
CA TYR A 60 -11.81 19.57 -3.62
C TYR A 60 -11.12 20.92 -3.40
N ARG A 61 -11.90 22.01 -3.28
CA ARG A 61 -11.35 23.34 -2.98
C ARG A 61 -10.63 23.36 -1.63
N ALA A 62 -11.22 22.75 -0.61
CA ALA A 62 -10.60 22.62 0.71
C ALA A 62 -9.33 21.78 0.64
N TYR A 63 -9.34 20.69 -0.11
CA TYR A 63 -8.18 19.82 -0.32
C TYR A 63 -7.01 20.54 -1.01
N LYS A 64 -7.27 21.33 -2.06
CA LYS A 64 -6.22 22.14 -2.71
C LYS A 64 -5.63 23.18 -1.77
N THR A 65 -6.46 23.81 -0.93
CA THR A 65 -5.98 24.73 0.12
C THR A 65 -5.11 24.00 1.14
N PHE A 66 -5.57 22.85 1.64
CA PHE A 66 -4.81 22.02 2.58
C PHE A 66 -3.43 21.64 2.04
N LEU A 67 -3.35 21.18 0.78
CA LEU A 67 -2.08 20.84 0.14
C LEU A 67 -1.18 22.05 -0.08
N ARG A 68 -1.74 23.22 -0.39
CA ARG A 68 -0.97 24.46 -0.52
C ARG A 68 -0.33 24.86 0.81
N GLU A 69 -1.09 24.75 1.90
CA GLU A 69 -0.65 25.13 3.25
C GLU A 69 0.36 24.15 3.86
N ASN A 70 0.27 22.86 3.51
CA ASN A 70 1.11 21.81 4.08
C ASN A 70 2.17 21.28 3.11
N GLY A 71 2.22 21.77 1.87
CA GLY A 71 3.03 21.20 0.79
C GLY A 71 4.53 21.18 1.08
N ASP A 72 5.06 22.20 1.77
CA ASP A 72 6.47 22.27 2.17
C ASP A 72 6.83 21.18 3.17
N ALA A 73 5.96 20.97 4.17
CA ALA A 73 6.14 19.92 5.16
C ALA A 73 6.04 18.52 4.53
N TYR A 74 5.07 18.30 3.63
CA TYR A 74 5.01 17.07 2.84
C TYR A 74 6.27 16.84 2.01
N ALA A 75 6.76 17.88 1.33
CA ALA A 75 7.96 17.77 0.51
C ALA A 75 9.20 17.43 1.34
N ALA A 76 9.37 18.04 2.51
CA ALA A 76 10.48 17.75 3.41
C ALA A 76 10.48 16.29 3.87
N VAL A 77 9.33 15.80 4.36
CA VAL A 77 9.18 14.41 4.83
C VAL A 77 9.40 13.41 3.69
N ARG A 78 8.73 13.61 2.54
CA ARG A 78 8.87 12.72 1.38
C ARG A 78 10.29 12.76 0.81
N LYS A 79 10.96 13.92 0.80
CA LYS A 79 12.37 14.02 0.36
C LYS A 79 13.28 13.17 1.24
N ALA A 80 13.10 13.21 2.56
CA ALA A 80 13.86 12.37 3.49
C ALA A 80 13.62 10.87 3.24
N GLN A 81 12.37 10.46 2.99
CA GLN A 81 12.05 9.08 2.64
C GLN A 81 12.70 8.64 1.31
N PHE A 82 12.63 9.49 0.29
CA PHE A 82 13.18 9.19 -1.04
C PHE A 82 14.72 9.11 -1.04
N GLN A 83 15.40 9.81 -0.12
CA GLN A 83 16.85 9.75 0.04
C GLN A 83 17.36 8.39 0.56
N GLN A 84 16.48 7.58 1.17
CA GLN A 84 16.84 6.22 1.59
C GLN A 84 17.06 5.27 0.40
N TYR A 85 16.51 5.60 -0.76
CA TYR A 85 16.49 4.76 -1.95
C TYR A 85 17.67 5.04 -2.88
N ALA A 86 18.20 3.97 -3.47
CA ALA A 86 19.23 4.05 -4.49
C ALA A 86 18.72 4.68 -5.78
N THR A 87 19.64 5.26 -6.55
CA THR A 87 19.39 5.64 -7.94
C THR A 87 19.24 4.37 -8.82
N PRO A 88 18.47 4.43 -9.91
CA PRO A 88 18.25 3.26 -10.77
C PRO A 88 19.55 2.81 -11.45
N PRO A 89 19.81 1.50 -11.55
CA PRO A 89 20.95 0.99 -12.31
C PRO A 89 20.82 1.32 -13.81
N ASP A 90 21.94 1.36 -14.51
CA ASP A 90 22.00 1.78 -15.92
C ASP A 90 21.11 0.94 -16.83
N GLY A 91 21.13 -0.38 -16.66
CA GLY A 91 20.28 -1.28 -17.44
C GLY A 91 18.79 -0.99 -17.25
N LEU A 92 18.36 -0.61 -16.03
CA LEU A 92 16.97 -0.21 -15.79
C LEU A 92 16.62 1.09 -16.51
N ARG A 93 17.55 2.05 -16.59
CA ARG A 93 17.31 3.32 -17.31
C ARG A 93 17.21 3.11 -18.82
N GLN A 94 17.86 2.09 -19.35
CA GLN A 94 17.95 1.78 -20.79
C GLN A 94 16.80 0.90 -21.31
N LEU A 95 15.90 0.44 -20.44
CA LEU A 95 14.71 -0.30 -20.86
C LEU A 95 13.89 0.47 -21.91
N LYS A 96 13.17 -0.27 -22.75
CA LYS A 96 12.21 0.32 -23.69
C LYS A 96 10.93 0.71 -22.95
N TRP A 97 10.73 2.02 -22.80
CA TRP A 97 9.59 2.59 -22.08
C TRP A 97 8.42 2.91 -23.02
N GLN A 98 7.25 2.41 -22.68
CA GLN A 98 5.99 2.69 -23.35
C GLN A 98 5.13 3.63 -22.51
N GLN A 99 4.29 4.41 -23.19
CA GLN A 99 3.25 5.19 -22.54
C GLN A 99 1.93 4.38 -22.52
N PRO A 100 1.13 4.46 -21.45
CA PRO A 100 -0.13 3.75 -21.43
C PRO A 100 -1.14 4.36 -22.42
N GLN A 101 -1.88 3.52 -23.14
CA GLN A 101 -2.82 3.99 -24.18
C GLN A 101 -4.12 4.59 -23.61
N TRP A 102 -4.42 4.35 -22.33
CA TRP A 102 -5.53 4.98 -21.58
C TRP A 102 -5.17 6.36 -21.02
N TYR A 103 -3.97 6.87 -21.32
CA TYR A 103 -3.63 8.24 -20.95
C TYR A 103 -4.39 9.21 -21.86
N ALA A 104 -5.51 9.62 -21.30
CA ALA A 104 -6.10 10.93 -21.47
C ALA A 104 -4.98 12.00 -21.69
N SER A 105 -5.25 12.96 -22.56
CA SER A 105 -4.35 14.08 -22.92
C SER A 105 -3.70 14.72 -21.67
N GLU A 106 -2.57 15.43 -21.80
CA GLU A 106 -1.95 16.14 -20.66
C GLU A 106 -2.94 17.00 -19.84
N GLN A 107 -3.99 17.54 -20.49
CA GLN A 107 -5.09 18.26 -19.84
C GLN A 107 -5.98 17.38 -18.94
N GLU A 108 -6.09 16.09 -19.22
CA GLU A 108 -6.84 15.12 -18.43
C GLU A 108 -5.99 14.49 -17.31
N GLN A 109 -4.65 14.56 -17.41
CA GLN A 109 -3.72 14.14 -16.34
C GLN A 109 -3.84 14.98 -15.06
N GLU A 110 -4.21 16.26 -15.19
CA GLU A 110 -4.58 17.12 -14.06
C GLU A 110 -5.79 16.61 -13.25
N GLY A 111 -6.51 15.57 -13.72
CA GLY A 111 -7.59 14.90 -13.00
C GLY A 111 -7.13 13.87 -11.96
N MET A 112 -5.84 13.50 -11.94
CA MET A 112 -5.30 12.53 -10.96
C MET A 112 -4.99 13.13 -9.58
N ASP A 113 -5.30 14.42 -9.36
CA ASP A 113 -5.15 15.09 -8.07
C ASP A 113 -5.88 14.36 -6.92
N LEU A 114 -7.02 13.73 -7.20
CA LEU A 114 -7.78 12.97 -6.19
C LEU A 114 -7.11 11.65 -5.81
N ILE A 115 -6.35 11.03 -6.72
CA ILE A 115 -5.54 9.85 -6.38
C ILE A 115 -4.51 10.21 -5.30
N ALA A 116 -4.02 11.46 -5.31
CA ALA A 116 -3.07 11.92 -4.30
C ALA A 116 -3.64 11.96 -2.88
N LEU A 117 -4.97 11.87 -2.69
CA LEU A 117 -5.58 11.67 -1.37
C LEU A 117 -5.08 10.38 -0.72
N ALA A 118 -4.81 9.34 -1.51
CA ALA A 118 -4.25 8.09 -1.02
C ALA A 118 -2.83 8.26 -0.42
N TYR A 119 -2.16 9.37 -0.70
CA TYR A 119 -0.80 9.66 -0.22
C TYR A 119 -0.74 10.69 0.90
N LEU A 120 -1.87 11.10 1.47
CA LEU A 120 -1.88 11.98 2.64
C LEU A 120 -1.22 11.34 3.87
N ARG A 121 -1.22 10.01 3.95
CA ARG A 121 -0.66 9.22 5.06
C ARG A 121 0.48 8.30 4.63
N ASN A 122 0.91 8.39 3.37
CA ASN A 122 1.95 7.55 2.80
C ASN A 122 3.07 8.41 2.25
N PHE A 123 4.27 8.18 2.77
CA PHE A 123 5.47 8.97 2.46
C PHE A 123 6.54 8.16 1.72
N ASP A 124 6.44 6.83 1.78
CA ASP A 124 7.40 5.89 1.18
C ASP A 124 7.17 5.73 -0.34
N PRO A 125 8.20 5.90 -1.20
CA PRO A 125 8.09 5.70 -2.64
C PRO A 125 7.68 4.29 -3.06
N ALA A 126 7.97 3.23 -2.29
CA ALA A 126 7.55 1.87 -2.60
C ALA A 126 6.02 1.72 -2.53
N THR A 127 5.37 2.30 -1.53
CA THR A 127 3.90 2.33 -1.44
C THR A 127 3.29 3.13 -2.58
N ILE A 128 3.89 4.27 -2.93
CA ILE A 128 3.45 5.10 -4.06
C ILE A 128 3.58 4.32 -5.39
N ALA A 129 4.66 3.55 -5.55
CA ALA A 129 4.89 2.74 -6.74
C ALA A 129 3.84 1.62 -6.92
N GLN A 130 3.32 1.03 -5.83
CA GLN A 130 2.24 0.03 -5.94
C GLN A 130 0.99 0.59 -6.62
N LEU A 131 0.64 1.85 -6.35
CA LEU A 131 -0.49 2.48 -7.03
C LEU A 131 -0.16 2.79 -8.49
N ALA A 132 1.06 3.22 -8.81
CA ALA A 132 1.49 3.37 -10.20
C ALA A 132 1.40 2.04 -10.99
N TRP A 133 1.78 0.92 -10.37
CA TRP A 133 1.55 -0.43 -10.90
C TRP A 133 0.06 -0.68 -11.17
N ASN A 134 -0.80 -0.47 -10.18
CA ASN A 134 -2.24 -0.71 -10.30
C ASN A 134 -2.89 0.12 -11.42
N LEU A 135 -2.42 1.35 -11.63
CA LEU A 135 -2.94 2.23 -12.68
C LEU A 135 -2.60 1.70 -14.07
N CYS A 136 -1.39 1.17 -14.30
CA CYS A 136 -0.94 0.81 -15.65
C CYS A 136 -1.02 -0.68 -16.00
N THR A 137 -1.05 -1.59 -15.02
CA THR A 137 -0.86 -3.03 -15.30
C THR A 137 -1.94 -3.62 -16.21
N THR A 138 -3.21 -3.25 -16.02
CA THR A 138 -4.31 -3.75 -16.88
C THR A 138 -4.10 -3.36 -18.34
N SER A 139 -3.70 -2.11 -18.60
CA SER A 139 -3.42 -1.65 -19.95
C SER A 139 -2.13 -2.23 -20.52
N LEU A 140 -1.11 -2.39 -19.69
CA LEU A 140 0.13 -3.04 -20.09
C LEU A 140 -0.18 -4.42 -20.67
N PHE A 141 -0.94 -5.25 -19.94
CA PHE A 141 -1.29 -6.59 -20.41
C PHE A 141 -2.23 -6.58 -21.61
N ALA A 142 -3.20 -5.66 -21.65
CA ALA A 142 -4.08 -5.52 -22.81
C ALA A 142 -3.31 -5.12 -24.08
N THR A 143 -2.40 -4.15 -23.97
CA THR A 143 -1.60 -3.64 -25.12
C THR A 143 -0.55 -4.65 -25.55
N ALA A 144 0.02 -5.40 -24.62
CA ALA A 144 0.99 -6.46 -24.89
C ALA A 144 0.34 -7.76 -25.39
N HIS A 145 -1.00 -7.83 -25.46
CA HIS A 145 -1.75 -9.06 -25.72
C HIS A 145 -1.31 -10.23 -24.83
N THR A 146 -0.98 -9.95 -23.56
CA THR A 146 -0.52 -10.96 -22.61
C THR A 146 -1.67 -11.92 -22.29
N PRO A 147 -1.50 -13.24 -22.46
CA PRO A 147 -2.51 -14.22 -22.08
C PRO A 147 -2.90 -14.10 -20.60
N LEU A 148 -4.16 -14.34 -20.26
CA LEU A 148 -4.66 -14.23 -18.89
C LEU A 148 -3.84 -15.09 -17.91
N GLU A 149 -3.47 -16.31 -18.30
CA GLU A 149 -2.67 -17.21 -17.49
C GLU A 149 -1.27 -16.64 -17.22
N GLU A 150 -0.62 -16.04 -18.22
CA GLU A 150 0.68 -15.39 -18.06
C GLU A 150 0.58 -14.15 -17.18
N ALA A 151 -0.46 -13.32 -17.36
CA ALA A 151 -0.70 -12.17 -16.51
C ALA A 151 -0.89 -12.59 -15.04
N GLN A 152 -1.75 -13.58 -14.76
CA GLN A 152 -1.98 -14.11 -13.42
C GLN A 152 -0.70 -14.67 -12.78
N HIS A 153 0.12 -15.37 -13.57
CA HIS A 153 1.39 -15.91 -13.10
C HIS A 153 2.38 -14.79 -12.71
N LEU A 154 2.50 -13.76 -13.54
CA LEU A 154 3.34 -12.60 -13.28
C LEU A 154 2.89 -11.83 -12.03
N TYR A 155 1.57 -11.61 -11.86
CA TYR A 155 1.00 -11.05 -10.64
C TYR A 155 1.43 -11.85 -9.41
N ARG A 156 1.16 -13.16 -9.42
CA ARG A 156 1.44 -14.07 -8.29
C ARG A 156 2.91 -14.14 -7.92
N LEU A 157 3.82 -14.07 -8.90
CA LEU A 157 5.26 -14.09 -8.63
C LEU A 157 5.74 -12.78 -8.03
N ARG A 158 5.30 -11.63 -8.57
CA ARG A 158 5.57 -10.32 -7.96
C ARG A 158 5.04 -10.27 -6.53
N ASP A 159 3.91 -10.89 -6.26
CA ASP A 159 3.31 -10.97 -4.93
C ASP A 159 4.14 -11.78 -3.93
N LEU A 160 4.91 -12.77 -4.38
CA LEU A 160 5.79 -13.57 -3.51
C LEU A 160 7.10 -12.87 -3.17
N TYR A 161 7.68 -12.14 -4.12
CA TYR A 161 9.06 -11.63 -4.02
C TYR A 161 9.17 -10.10 -4.01
N GLY A 162 8.07 -9.40 -4.23
CA GLY A 162 8.00 -7.94 -4.26
C GLY A 162 8.63 -7.31 -5.49
N THR A 163 8.88 -6.00 -5.39
CA THR A 163 9.55 -5.19 -6.40
C THR A 163 10.78 -4.48 -5.81
N ARG A 164 11.74 -4.11 -6.66
CA ARG A 164 12.76 -3.12 -6.31
C ARG A 164 12.32 -1.74 -6.73
N THR A 165 12.38 -0.81 -5.80
CA THR A 165 12.09 0.60 -6.03
C THR A 165 13.39 1.40 -6.02
N TYR A 166 13.52 2.34 -6.94
CA TYR A 166 14.64 3.27 -7.05
C TYR A 166 14.09 4.68 -7.24
N ALA A 167 14.81 5.68 -6.75
CA ALA A 167 14.38 7.07 -6.84
C ALA A 167 15.54 7.99 -7.24
N ARG A 168 15.22 9.06 -7.95
CA ARG A 168 16.16 10.15 -8.25
C ARG A 168 15.42 11.47 -8.26
N SER A 169 15.91 12.45 -7.51
CA SER A 169 15.38 13.81 -7.58
C SER A 169 15.65 14.43 -8.96
N LEU A 170 14.62 15.02 -9.56
CA LEU A 170 14.73 15.82 -10.78
C LEU A 170 14.89 17.30 -10.42
N ASN A 171 14.19 17.75 -9.39
CA ASN A 171 14.32 19.07 -8.76
C ASN A 171 13.82 18.99 -7.31
N ASP A 172 13.70 20.14 -6.64
CA ASP A 172 13.29 20.20 -5.22
C ASP A 172 11.89 19.68 -4.92
N SER A 173 11.00 19.63 -5.92
CA SER A 173 9.60 19.23 -5.75
C SER A 173 9.22 17.97 -6.52
N ILE A 174 10.08 17.46 -7.41
CA ILE A 174 9.78 16.32 -8.28
C ILE A 174 10.88 15.28 -8.18
N SER A 175 10.48 14.03 -7.93
CA SER A 175 11.36 12.87 -8.02
C SER A 175 10.85 11.90 -9.09
N GLN A 176 11.77 11.33 -9.87
CA GLN A 176 11.48 10.20 -10.73
C GLN A 176 11.64 8.91 -9.91
N VAL A 177 10.65 8.02 -10.01
CA VAL A 177 10.64 6.72 -9.35
C VAL A 177 10.65 5.63 -10.41
N TRP A 178 11.41 4.56 -10.17
CA TRP A 178 11.36 3.33 -10.93
C TRP A 178 11.00 2.21 -9.97
N SER A 179 10.06 1.36 -10.34
CA SER A 179 9.74 0.14 -9.61
C SER A 179 9.71 -1.01 -10.58
N ALA A 180 10.43 -2.09 -10.27
CA ALA A 180 10.60 -3.21 -11.17
C ALA A 180 10.49 -4.53 -10.42
N ASP A 181 9.85 -5.51 -11.04
CA ASP A 181 10.17 -6.91 -10.78
C ASP A 181 11.22 -7.40 -11.81
N ARG A 182 11.44 -8.71 -11.91
CA ARG A 182 12.44 -9.26 -12.85
C ARG A 182 11.93 -9.41 -14.29
N SER A 183 10.70 -9.01 -14.57
CA SER A 183 10.01 -9.21 -15.85
C SER A 183 9.46 -7.92 -16.45
N MET A 184 9.12 -6.94 -15.61
CA MET A 184 8.51 -5.68 -16.00
C MET A 184 8.90 -4.57 -15.01
N ALA A 185 8.81 -3.33 -15.50
CA ALA A 185 9.07 -2.15 -14.71
C ALA A 185 8.06 -1.04 -15.02
N VAL A 186 7.82 -0.19 -14.02
CA VAL A 186 7.05 1.04 -14.12
C VAL A 186 7.94 2.19 -13.68
N THR A 187 7.86 3.31 -14.38
CA THR A 187 8.50 4.56 -13.96
C THR A 187 7.54 5.72 -14.05
N PHE A 188 7.65 6.66 -13.12
CA PHE A 188 6.76 7.81 -13.04
C PHE A 188 7.44 8.98 -12.32
N GLN A 189 6.89 10.17 -12.52
CA GLN A 189 7.25 11.35 -11.74
C GLN A 189 6.29 11.51 -10.57
N TYR A 190 6.83 11.84 -9.41
CA TYR A 190 6.08 12.10 -8.20
C TYR A 190 6.37 13.50 -7.69
N ASN A 191 5.32 14.30 -7.52
CA ASN A 191 5.45 15.62 -6.92
C ASN A 191 5.40 15.48 -5.39
N LEU A 192 6.53 15.80 -4.75
CA LEU A 192 6.74 15.65 -3.32
C LEU A 192 5.82 16.56 -2.49
N ARG A 193 5.36 17.69 -3.04
CA ARG A 193 4.47 18.64 -2.33
C ARG A 193 3.03 18.17 -2.31
N ASN A 194 2.48 17.82 -3.47
CA ASN A 194 1.05 17.59 -3.64
C ASN A 194 0.67 16.13 -3.89
N GLY A 195 1.65 15.23 -4.03
CA GLY A 195 1.45 13.79 -4.21
C GLY A 195 0.97 13.37 -5.59
N VAL A 196 0.95 14.27 -6.58
CA VAL A 196 0.49 13.96 -7.93
C VAL A 196 1.52 13.06 -8.63
N ILE A 197 1.02 11.99 -9.25
CA ILE A 197 1.80 11.12 -10.15
C ILE A 197 1.60 11.60 -11.59
N THR A 198 2.69 11.78 -12.33
CA THR A 198 2.66 12.12 -13.76
C THR A 198 3.66 11.27 -14.54
N ALA A 199 3.60 11.37 -15.88
CA ALA A 199 4.56 10.74 -16.78
C ALA A 199 4.77 9.23 -16.52
N ILE A 200 3.70 8.50 -16.19
CA ILE A 200 3.75 7.05 -16.01
C ILE A 200 4.17 6.41 -17.33
N ARG A 201 5.16 5.51 -17.25
CA ARG A 201 5.64 4.67 -18.34
C ARG A 201 5.88 3.26 -17.82
N TYR A 202 5.84 2.28 -18.70
CA TYR A 202 6.12 0.89 -18.35
C TYR A 202 7.00 0.20 -19.40
N SER A 203 7.66 -0.89 -19.02
CA SER A 203 8.29 -1.83 -19.94
C SER A 203 7.38 -3.03 -20.18
N TYR A 204 7.57 -3.74 -21.29
CA TYR A 204 6.80 -4.96 -21.55
C TYR A 204 7.37 -6.17 -20.79
N PRO A 205 6.51 -7.13 -20.42
CA PRO A 205 6.95 -8.43 -19.95
C PRO A 205 7.86 -9.12 -20.96
N GLY A 206 8.95 -9.72 -20.50
CA GLY A 206 9.83 -10.52 -21.36
C GLY A 206 10.81 -9.73 -22.22
N ASP A 207 11.00 -8.42 -21.95
CA ASP A 207 12.09 -7.66 -22.56
C ASP A 207 13.45 -8.29 -22.14
N ALA A 208 14.21 -8.78 -23.13
CA ALA A 208 15.47 -9.47 -22.90
C ALA A 208 16.50 -8.60 -22.15
N SER A 209 16.37 -7.28 -22.22
CA SER A 209 17.26 -6.35 -21.50
C SER A 209 17.17 -6.48 -19.98
N PHE A 210 16.07 -6.98 -19.41
CA PHE A 210 15.96 -7.27 -17.96
C PHE A 210 17.03 -8.23 -17.47
N THR A 211 17.55 -9.04 -18.37
CA THR A 211 18.45 -10.11 -18.03
C THR A 211 19.88 -9.68 -17.81
N ASP A 212 20.24 -8.53 -18.35
CA ASP A 212 21.57 -7.94 -18.24
C ASP A 212 21.61 -6.89 -17.12
N ILE A 213 20.48 -6.65 -16.44
CA ILE A 213 20.41 -5.71 -15.32
C ILE A 213 21.02 -6.36 -14.08
N THR A 214 22.10 -5.76 -13.60
CA THR A 214 22.54 -5.93 -12.21
C THR A 214 21.59 -5.18 -11.29
N TRP A 215 21.00 -5.88 -10.31
CA TRP A 215 19.99 -5.34 -9.39
C TRP A 215 20.61 -5.02 -8.02
N PRO A 216 21.17 -3.81 -7.80
CA PRO A 216 21.68 -3.40 -6.49
C PRO A 216 20.54 -3.18 -5.49
N ALA A 217 20.84 -3.22 -4.19
CA ALA A 217 19.87 -2.95 -3.12
C ALA A 217 19.07 -1.66 -3.41
N SER A 218 17.74 -1.75 -3.30
CA SER A 218 16.84 -0.62 -3.52
C SER A 218 16.95 0.44 -2.43
N VAL A 219 17.18 0.01 -1.19
CA VAL A 219 17.37 0.88 -0.02
C VAL A 219 18.85 0.81 0.38
N THR A 220 19.52 1.96 0.41
CA THR A 220 20.95 2.06 0.71
C THR A 220 21.25 2.90 1.94
N GLN A 221 20.29 3.72 2.39
CA GLN A 221 20.42 4.58 3.55
C GLN A 221 19.19 4.45 4.46
N PRO A 222 18.98 3.29 5.11
CA PRO A 222 17.83 3.10 5.99
C PRO A 222 17.88 4.10 7.16
N ALA A 223 16.75 4.74 7.46
CA ALA A 223 16.68 5.79 8.49
C ALA A 223 16.69 5.24 9.92
N ASP A 224 16.22 4.01 10.13
CA ASP A 224 16.11 3.36 11.44
C ASP A 224 16.24 1.83 11.35
N SER A 225 16.24 1.16 12.51
CA SER A 225 16.37 -0.30 12.60
C SER A 225 15.22 -1.05 11.91
N LEU A 226 14.00 -0.48 11.91
CA LEU A 226 12.86 -1.07 11.21
C LEU A 226 13.06 -1.03 9.69
N SER A 227 13.47 0.12 9.16
CA SER A 227 13.75 0.33 7.74
C SER A 227 14.92 -0.53 7.28
N GLN A 228 15.95 -0.67 8.13
CA GLN A 228 17.09 -1.55 7.87
C GLN A 228 16.67 -3.02 7.78
N LEU A 229 15.88 -3.49 8.75
CA LEU A 229 15.44 -4.89 8.80
C LEU A 229 14.43 -5.20 7.68
N SER A 230 13.56 -4.25 7.36
CA SER A 230 12.63 -4.34 6.22
C SER A 230 13.40 -4.40 4.89
N ALA A 231 14.41 -3.54 4.70
CA ALA A 231 15.25 -3.57 3.51
C ALA A 231 16.00 -4.91 3.37
N ALA A 232 16.53 -5.46 4.47
CA ALA A 232 17.20 -6.75 4.49
C ALA A 232 16.26 -7.90 4.11
N LEU A 233 15.01 -7.90 4.62
CA LEU A 233 13.99 -8.87 4.27
C LEU A 233 13.69 -8.85 2.76
N TRP A 234 13.39 -7.67 2.22
CA TRP A 234 13.05 -7.54 0.80
C TRP A 234 14.23 -7.87 -0.13
N ASP A 235 15.46 -7.51 0.26
CA ASP A 235 16.66 -7.89 -0.48
C ASP A 235 16.85 -9.42 -0.47
N THR A 236 16.59 -10.08 0.68
CA THR A 236 16.64 -11.54 0.83
C THR A 236 15.61 -12.23 -0.06
N LEU A 237 14.35 -11.77 -0.05
CA LEU A 237 13.31 -12.29 -0.93
C LEU A 237 13.68 -12.11 -2.41
N TRP A 238 14.16 -10.92 -2.79
CA TRP A 238 14.53 -10.63 -4.17
C TRP A 238 15.66 -11.52 -4.71
N LYS A 239 16.62 -11.88 -3.86
CA LYS A 239 17.73 -12.77 -4.24
C LYS A 239 17.22 -14.16 -4.66
N HIS A 240 16.08 -14.59 -4.10
CA HIS A 240 15.45 -15.88 -4.41
C HIS A 240 14.38 -15.79 -5.53
N TYR A 241 14.15 -14.61 -6.10
CA TYR A 241 13.26 -14.43 -7.23
C TYR A 241 13.77 -15.27 -8.43
N PRO A 242 12.94 -16.16 -9.04
CA PRO A 242 13.35 -17.08 -10.12
C PRO A 242 13.85 -16.43 -11.43
N GLY A 243 13.86 -15.09 -11.54
CA GLY A 243 14.33 -14.34 -12.70
C GLY A 243 13.79 -14.86 -14.03
N LYS A 244 14.67 -15.20 -14.98
CA LYS A 244 14.30 -15.71 -16.32
C LYS A 244 13.55 -17.04 -16.29
N ASN A 245 13.70 -17.82 -15.22
CA ASN A 245 13.10 -19.16 -15.10
C ASN A 245 11.66 -19.08 -14.61
N TYR A 246 11.09 -17.87 -14.45
CA TYR A 246 9.76 -17.69 -13.90
C TYR A 246 8.70 -18.49 -14.67
N LYS A 247 8.80 -18.62 -16.00
CA LYS A 247 7.85 -19.40 -16.82
C LYS A 247 7.94 -20.91 -16.59
N ALA A 248 9.05 -21.42 -16.06
CA ALA A 248 9.31 -22.85 -15.91
C ALA A 248 8.87 -23.40 -14.55
N GLU A 249 8.84 -22.55 -13.51
CA GLU A 249 8.47 -22.96 -12.15
C GLU A 249 6.99 -22.63 -11.87
N ASN A 250 6.27 -23.58 -11.26
CA ASN A 250 4.89 -23.31 -10.87
C ASN A 250 4.83 -22.45 -9.60
N TYR A 251 3.65 -21.88 -9.34
CA TYR A 251 3.42 -21.01 -8.18
C TYR A 251 3.64 -21.72 -6.83
N ALA A 252 3.25 -23.00 -6.71
CA ALA A 252 3.32 -23.74 -5.45
C ALA A 252 4.77 -23.93 -5.00
N GLU A 253 5.67 -24.27 -5.93
CA GLU A 253 7.11 -24.39 -5.66
C GLU A 253 7.72 -23.07 -5.19
N ASN A 254 7.34 -21.96 -5.84
CA ASN A 254 7.78 -20.63 -5.46
C ASN A 254 7.26 -20.21 -4.09
N LEU A 255 6.02 -20.58 -3.75
CA LEU A 255 5.45 -20.33 -2.43
C LEU A 255 6.21 -21.09 -1.33
N VAL A 256 6.53 -22.36 -1.55
CA VAL A 256 7.32 -23.18 -0.61
C VAL A 256 8.70 -22.55 -0.39
N ARG A 257 9.43 -22.25 -1.48
CA ARG A 257 10.75 -21.61 -1.42
C ARG A 257 10.70 -20.28 -0.67
N ARG A 258 9.70 -19.45 -0.97
CA ARG A 258 9.49 -18.17 -0.27
C ARG A 258 9.29 -18.37 1.23
N ASN A 259 8.48 -19.35 1.62
CA ASN A 259 8.22 -19.62 3.05
C ASN A 259 9.47 -20.10 3.78
N GLU A 260 10.28 -20.96 3.18
CA GLU A 260 11.57 -21.41 3.74
C GLU A 260 12.52 -20.24 3.98
N VAL A 261 12.66 -19.36 2.98
CA VAL A 261 13.50 -18.15 3.06
C VAL A 261 13.02 -17.21 4.17
N LEU A 262 11.70 -17.01 4.30
CA LEU A 262 11.11 -16.21 5.38
C LEU A 262 11.37 -16.81 6.75
N GLN A 263 11.19 -18.13 6.91
CA GLN A 263 11.43 -18.83 8.18
C GLN A 263 12.90 -18.73 8.60
N GLN A 264 13.82 -18.84 7.64
CA GLN A 264 15.25 -18.67 7.90
C GLN A 264 15.56 -17.23 8.35
N PHE A 265 15.08 -16.22 7.61
CA PHE A 265 15.27 -14.81 7.96
C PHE A 265 14.71 -14.51 9.35
N TYR A 266 13.51 -15.02 9.64
CA TYR A 266 12.84 -14.86 10.93
C TYR A 266 13.68 -15.41 12.08
N SER A 267 14.17 -16.64 11.92
CA SER A 267 14.99 -17.32 12.94
C SER A 267 16.30 -16.59 13.20
N GLN A 268 16.90 -15.97 12.18
CA GLN A 268 18.16 -15.23 12.29
C GLN A 268 17.99 -13.85 12.96
N HIS A 269 16.82 -13.23 12.82
CA HIS A 269 16.57 -11.86 13.27
C HIS A 269 15.49 -11.76 14.37
N LEU A 270 15.14 -12.88 15.00
CA LEU A 270 14.06 -12.95 15.98
C LEU A 270 14.20 -11.89 17.11
N PRO A 271 15.37 -11.70 17.73
CA PRO A 271 15.52 -10.70 18.79
C PRO A 271 15.23 -9.27 18.30
N GLU A 272 15.74 -8.89 17.13
CA GLU A 272 15.47 -7.56 16.56
C GLU A 272 13.99 -7.39 16.20
N ILE A 273 13.38 -8.42 15.63
CA ILE A 273 11.95 -8.42 15.27
C ILE A 273 11.08 -8.20 16.52
N VAL A 274 11.32 -8.96 17.59
CA VAL A 274 10.56 -8.86 18.85
C VAL A 274 10.70 -7.46 19.46
N ASN A 275 11.92 -6.91 19.46
CA ASN A 275 12.17 -5.56 19.97
C ASN A 275 11.39 -4.50 19.18
N ILE A 276 11.43 -4.58 17.85
CA ILE A 276 10.70 -3.67 16.96
C ILE A 276 9.18 -3.78 17.18
N ARG A 277 8.63 -5.00 17.18
CA ARG A 277 7.20 -5.25 17.44
C ARG A 277 6.76 -4.65 18.76
N THR A 278 7.53 -4.90 19.82
CA THR A 278 7.25 -4.39 21.17
C THR A 278 7.26 -2.86 21.19
N ALA A 279 8.30 -2.23 20.64
CA ALA A 279 8.43 -0.78 20.59
C ALA A 279 7.29 -0.10 19.80
N LEU A 280 6.80 -0.75 18.74
CA LEU A 280 5.65 -0.27 17.97
C LEU A 280 4.33 -0.39 18.74
N LEU A 281 4.09 -1.53 19.40
CA LEU A 281 2.87 -1.76 20.18
C LEU A 281 2.78 -0.85 21.41
N GLN A 282 3.92 -0.57 22.05
CA GLN A 282 4.00 0.35 23.19
C GLN A 282 3.68 1.82 22.83
N GLN A 283 3.81 2.20 21.56
CA GLN A 283 3.44 3.53 21.09
C GLN A 283 1.92 3.69 20.89
N LEU A 284 1.17 2.60 20.89
CA LEU A 284 -0.29 2.64 20.72
C LEU A 284 -0.99 2.93 22.06
N PRO A 285 -2.17 3.57 22.06
CA PRO A 285 -2.98 3.71 23.25
C PRO A 285 -3.37 2.34 23.81
N GLN A 286 -3.17 2.16 25.12
CA GLN A 286 -3.35 0.88 25.81
C GLN A 286 -4.78 0.64 26.30
N THR A 287 -5.60 1.68 26.30
CA THR A 287 -7.01 1.59 26.66
C THR A 287 -7.84 1.29 25.43
N LEU A 288 -8.35 0.06 25.32
CA LEU A 288 -9.20 -0.36 24.22
C LEU A 288 -10.60 0.25 24.37
N PRO A 289 -11.09 1.03 23.41
CA PRO A 289 -12.43 1.61 23.47
C PRO A 289 -13.50 0.54 23.26
N GLN A 290 -14.67 0.74 23.86
CA GLN A 290 -15.84 -0.10 23.61
C GLN A 290 -16.34 0.09 22.17
N LEU A 291 -16.67 -1.01 21.49
CA LEU A 291 -17.18 -0.99 20.11
C LEU A 291 -18.70 -0.87 20.08
N THR A 292 -19.22 0.21 20.67
CA THR A 292 -20.67 0.52 20.61
C THR A 292 -21.09 0.77 19.17
N GLY A 293 -22.21 0.18 18.73
CA GLY A 293 -22.73 0.36 17.37
C GLY A 293 -22.11 -0.59 16.33
N TYR A 294 -21.30 -1.55 16.73
CA TYR A 294 -20.80 -2.61 15.85
C TYR A 294 -21.56 -3.91 16.03
N LYS A 295 -21.68 -4.69 14.95
CA LYS A 295 -22.11 -6.08 14.95
C LYS A 295 -20.87 -6.97 14.96
N GLU A 296 -20.81 -7.86 15.94
CA GLU A 296 -19.68 -8.76 16.17
C GLU A 296 -19.82 -10.04 15.35
N HIS A 297 -18.72 -10.43 14.71
CA HIS A 297 -18.57 -11.69 13.98
C HIS A 297 -17.37 -12.44 14.55
N LYS A 298 -17.65 -13.48 15.34
CA LYS A 298 -16.63 -14.41 15.83
C LYS A 298 -16.41 -15.49 14.78
N LEU A 299 -15.21 -15.55 14.24
CA LEU A 299 -14.82 -16.53 13.23
C LEU A 299 -13.61 -17.31 13.73
N ALA A 300 -13.53 -18.60 13.38
CA ALA A 300 -12.29 -19.33 13.63
C ALA A 300 -11.17 -18.70 12.77
N THR A 301 -10.00 -18.44 13.37
CA THR A 301 -8.88 -17.80 12.67
C THR A 301 -8.48 -18.56 11.40
N ALA A 302 -8.50 -19.90 11.45
CA ALA A 302 -8.21 -20.74 10.29
C ALA A 302 -9.22 -20.56 9.15
N GLU A 303 -10.52 -20.45 9.46
CA GLU A 303 -11.59 -20.25 8.47
C GLU A 303 -11.48 -18.87 7.81
N LEU A 304 -11.16 -17.83 8.59
CA LEU A 304 -11.01 -16.47 8.09
C LEU A 304 -9.77 -16.34 7.20
N LEU A 305 -8.66 -16.95 7.61
CA LEU A 305 -7.39 -16.85 6.92
C LEU A 305 -7.24 -17.81 5.73
N GLN A 306 -8.15 -18.77 5.52
CA GLN A 306 -8.11 -19.67 4.36
C GLN A 306 -8.22 -18.92 3.02
N HIS A 307 -8.84 -17.73 3.05
CA HIS A 307 -9.03 -16.85 1.89
C HIS A 307 -8.10 -15.64 1.90
N ALA A 308 -7.20 -15.54 2.87
CA ALA A 308 -6.23 -14.46 2.90
C ALA A 308 -5.21 -14.64 1.77
N ASP A 309 -5.12 -13.64 0.89
CA ASP A 309 -4.08 -13.57 -0.13
C ASP A 309 -2.70 -13.65 0.53
N THR A 310 -1.89 -14.61 0.09
CA THR A 310 -0.66 -15.04 0.75
C THR A 310 0.45 -13.96 0.70
N SER A 311 0.31 -12.96 -0.16
CA SER A 311 1.24 -11.83 -0.33
C SER A 311 1.45 -11.02 0.96
N LEU A 312 0.40 -10.83 1.74
CA LEU A 312 0.44 -9.99 2.94
C LEU A 312 1.15 -10.66 4.13
N TYR A 313 1.25 -11.99 4.17
CA TYR A 313 1.92 -12.70 5.28
C TYR A 313 3.41 -12.39 5.38
N ALA A 314 4.09 -12.20 4.24
CA ALA A 314 5.52 -11.87 4.22
C ALA A 314 5.79 -10.47 4.79
N ALA A 315 4.85 -9.54 4.61
CA ALA A 315 4.97 -8.17 5.08
C ALA A 315 4.53 -7.99 6.54
N CYS A 316 3.70 -8.90 7.09
CA CYS A 316 3.17 -8.87 8.47
C CYS A 316 4.21 -9.09 9.57
N ILE A 317 5.50 -9.14 9.23
CA ILE A 317 6.56 -9.45 10.19
C ILE A 317 6.69 -8.33 11.23
N PHE A 318 6.41 -7.07 10.92
CA PHE A 318 6.74 -5.98 11.85
C PHE A 318 5.53 -5.27 12.46
N HIS A 319 4.37 -5.22 11.78
CA HIS A 319 3.26 -4.36 12.18
C HIS A 319 1.95 -5.10 12.37
N SER A 320 1.34 -4.87 13.52
CA SER A 320 0.05 -5.44 13.88
C SER A 320 -1.05 -4.99 12.90
N GLN A 321 -1.12 -3.72 12.53
CA GLN A 321 -2.16 -3.20 11.63
C GLN A 321 -2.26 -3.90 10.27
N GLN A 322 -1.19 -4.58 9.81
CA GLN A 322 -1.22 -5.37 8.58
C GLN A 322 -2.13 -6.59 8.72
N TRP A 323 -2.13 -7.25 9.89
CA TRP A 323 -3.08 -8.32 10.19
C TRP A 323 -4.53 -7.84 10.16
N ALA A 324 -4.81 -6.66 10.71
CA ALA A 324 -6.16 -6.07 10.62
C ALA A 324 -6.59 -5.77 9.18
N SER A 325 -5.64 -5.49 8.28
CA SER A 325 -5.90 -5.30 6.85
C SER A 325 -6.17 -6.64 6.15
N ILE A 326 -5.38 -7.67 6.44
CA ILE A 326 -5.60 -9.04 5.95
C ILE A 326 -6.99 -9.53 6.38
N VAL A 327 -7.27 -9.44 7.69
CA VAL A 327 -8.50 -9.95 8.27
C VAL A 327 -9.71 -9.26 7.64
N ALA A 328 -9.64 -7.94 7.45
CA ALA A 328 -10.74 -7.20 6.84
C ALA A 328 -10.96 -7.53 5.37
N ALA A 329 -9.87 -7.70 4.61
CA ALA A 329 -9.96 -8.14 3.22
C ALA A 329 -10.63 -9.51 3.12
N ALA A 330 -10.18 -10.47 3.94
CA ALA A 330 -10.78 -11.80 4.02
C ALA A 330 -12.23 -11.79 4.51
N ALA A 331 -12.58 -10.86 5.41
CA ALA A 331 -13.91 -10.74 6.02
C ALA A 331 -14.85 -9.76 5.27
N THR A 332 -14.45 -9.21 4.12
CA THR A 332 -15.25 -8.21 3.39
C THR A 332 -16.62 -8.75 2.99
N TYR A 333 -16.74 -10.07 2.76
CA TYR A 333 -18.02 -10.72 2.43
C TYR A 333 -19.07 -10.63 3.56
N LEU A 334 -18.67 -10.37 4.80
CA LEU A 334 -19.55 -10.21 5.96
C LEU A 334 -20.20 -8.83 6.04
N GLN A 335 -19.72 -7.86 5.24
CA GLN A 335 -20.34 -6.54 5.16
C GLN A 335 -21.69 -6.64 4.44
N GLU A 336 -22.67 -5.90 4.94
CA GLU A 336 -24.01 -5.83 4.35
C GLU A 336 -24.03 -4.90 3.12
N GLY A 337 -24.78 -5.27 2.09
CA GLY A 337 -24.91 -4.51 0.84
C GLY A 337 -24.42 -5.26 -0.41
N ASP A 338 -24.63 -4.62 -1.56
CA ASP A 338 -24.12 -5.08 -2.86
C ASP A 338 -22.61 -4.83 -3.00
N ASP A 339 -22.01 -5.33 -4.10
CA ASP A 339 -20.56 -5.20 -4.32
C ASP A 339 -20.12 -3.74 -4.44
N LYS A 340 -20.97 -2.86 -4.98
CA LYS A 340 -20.71 -1.42 -5.05
C LYS A 340 -20.63 -0.81 -3.65
N THR A 341 -21.55 -1.18 -2.76
CA THR A 341 -21.57 -0.74 -1.36
C THR A 341 -20.33 -1.23 -0.61
N LYS A 342 -19.98 -2.51 -0.76
CA LYS A 342 -18.78 -3.08 -0.14
C LYS A 342 -17.50 -2.39 -0.63
N ALA A 343 -17.38 -2.16 -1.94
CA ALA A 343 -16.25 -1.44 -2.52
C ALA A 343 -16.12 -0.02 -1.96
N MET A 344 -17.25 0.69 -1.82
CA MET A 344 -17.30 2.02 -1.20
C MET A 344 -16.86 1.98 0.27
N LEU A 345 -17.33 1.03 1.06
CA LEU A 345 -16.91 0.88 2.47
C LEU A 345 -15.40 0.62 2.60
N VAL A 346 -14.84 -0.22 1.73
CA VAL A 346 -13.39 -0.46 1.65
C VAL A 346 -12.62 0.81 1.26
N GLN A 347 -13.13 1.62 0.34
CA GLN A 347 -12.52 2.91 -0.02
C GLN A 347 -12.55 3.90 1.16
N ARG A 348 -13.68 3.95 1.88
CA ARG A 348 -13.82 4.81 3.06
C ARG A 348 -12.83 4.43 4.17
N ASN A 349 -12.59 3.14 4.39
CA ASN A 349 -11.56 2.67 5.31
C ASN A 349 -10.14 3.17 4.97
N ALA A 350 -9.84 3.39 3.69
CA ALA A 350 -8.56 3.95 3.24
C ALA A 350 -8.49 5.48 3.35
N LEU A 351 -9.63 6.16 3.25
CA LEU A 351 -9.70 7.61 3.26
C LEU A 351 -9.74 8.19 4.69
N PHE A 352 -10.60 7.63 5.52
CA PHE A 352 -10.88 8.12 6.87
C PHE A 352 -9.84 7.64 7.88
N PRO A 353 -9.66 8.38 8.99
CA PRO A 353 -8.66 8.03 9.99
C PRO A 353 -8.83 6.60 10.52
N THR A 354 -7.71 5.87 10.57
CA THR A 354 -7.63 4.57 11.22
C THR A 354 -7.04 4.74 12.61
N ARG A 355 -7.62 4.08 13.62
CA ARG A 355 -7.09 4.08 14.99
C ARG A 355 -6.70 2.67 15.39
N ALA A 356 -5.51 2.51 15.94
CA ALA A 356 -5.05 1.25 16.51
C ALA A 356 -4.77 1.41 18.00
N TYR A 357 -5.07 0.34 18.72
CA TYR A 357 -4.89 0.19 20.16
C TYR A 357 -4.19 -1.14 20.37
N ALA A 358 -3.37 -1.24 21.40
CA ALA A 358 -2.79 -2.51 21.78
C ALA A 358 -2.61 -2.55 23.30
N ARG A 359 -2.81 -3.70 23.93
CA ARG A 359 -2.45 -3.90 25.34
C ARG A 359 -1.70 -5.22 25.54
N PRO A 360 -0.71 -5.27 26.44
CA PRO A 360 -0.04 -6.53 26.74
C PRO A 360 -1.01 -7.47 27.47
N LEU A 361 -1.06 -8.73 27.01
CA LEU A 361 -1.74 -9.81 27.73
C LEU A 361 -0.74 -10.58 28.59
N ASN A 362 0.46 -10.80 28.06
CA ASN A 362 1.59 -11.40 28.76
C ASN A 362 2.92 -10.98 28.07
N LYS A 363 4.02 -11.67 28.39
CA LYS A 363 5.35 -11.36 27.83
C LYS A 363 5.45 -11.51 26.30
N ASP A 364 4.66 -12.40 25.71
CA ASP A 364 4.78 -12.79 24.30
C ASP A 364 3.53 -12.42 23.50
N GLU A 365 2.43 -12.05 24.15
CA GLU A 365 1.13 -11.81 23.51
C GLU A 365 0.54 -10.45 23.84
N TRP A 366 -0.01 -9.83 22.79
CA TRP A 366 -0.68 -8.54 22.85
C TRP A 366 -2.06 -8.64 22.23
N GLU A 367 -3.06 -8.02 22.86
CA GLU A 367 -4.35 -7.79 22.21
C GLU A 367 -4.23 -6.53 21.36
N VAL A 368 -4.65 -6.60 20.10
CA VAL A 368 -4.59 -5.49 19.16
C VAL A 368 -5.96 -5.25 18.56
N ARG A 369 -6.43 -4.00 18.70
CA ARG A 369 -7.68 -3.53 18.12
C ARG A 369 -7.41 -2.44 17.10
N VAL A 370 -7.92 -2.62 15.88
CA VAL A 370 -7.87 -1.61 14.82
C VAL A 370 -9.30 -1.23 14.44
N ILE A 371 -9.59 0.07 14.46
CA ILE A 371 -10.90 0.65 14.15
C ILE A 371 -10.74 1.53 12.93
N ARG A 372 -11.58 1.30 11.93
CA ARG A 372 -11.68 2.09 10.70
C ARG A 372 -13.10 2.63 10.57
N GLU A 373 -13.37 3.30 9.45
CA GLU A 373 -14.67 3.92 9.20
C GLU A 373 -15.81 2.90 9.15
N ALA A 374 -15.62 1.80 8.41
CA ALA A 374 -16.68 0.83 8.13
C ALA A 374 -16.61 -0.43 9.02
N ASP A 375 -15.47 -0.68 9.64
CA ASP A 375 -15.22 -1.93 10.37
C ASP A 375 -14.24 -1.75 11.54
N ALA A 376 -14.12 -2.80 12.35
CA ALA A 376 -13.04 -2.96 13.29
C ALA A 376 -12.56 -4.42 13.31
N VAL A 377 -11.32 -4.61 13.75
CA VAL A 377 -10.70 -5.94 13.92
C VAL A 377 -10.06 -5.98 15.30
N ASP A 378 -10.28 -7.08 16.00
CA ASP A 378 -9.58 -7.42 17.23
C ASP A 378 -8.91 -8.79 17.08
N TYR A 379 -7.73 -8.96 17.66
CA TYR A 379 -7.00 -10.22 17.68
C TYR A 379 -5.91 -10.21 18.74
N THR A 380 -5.52 -11.41 19.17
CA THR A 380 -4.30 -11.62 19.95
C THR A 380 -3.13 -11.85 19.00
N TRP A 381 -2.02 -11.15 19.20
CA TRP A 381 -0.81 -11.29 18.42
C TRP A 381 0.34 -11.80 19.27
N ASN A 382 0.92 -12.93 18.88
CA ASN A 382 2.12 -13.46 19.48
C ASN A 382 3.36 -12.82 18.83
N ILE A 383 4.05 -11.95 19.56
CA ILE A 383 5.19 -11.19 19.03
C ILE A 383 6.46 -12.05 18.84
N GLN A 384 6.51 -13.26 19.39
CA GLN A 384 7.61 -14.23 19.22
C GLN A 384 7.47 -15.12 17.99
N THR A 385 6.25 -15.30 17.47
CA THR A 385 5.99 -16.16 16.31
C THR A 385 5.41 -15.38 15.13
N GLY A 386 4.83 -14.21 15.39
CA GLY A 386 4.08 -13.43 14.41
C GLY A 386 2.64 -13.91 14.21
N ASN A 387 2.24 -15.04 14.82
CA ASN A 387 0.91 -15.63 14.65
C ASN A 387 -0.17 -14.81 15.36
N ILE A 388 -1.36 -14.78 14.74
CA ILE A 388 -2.56 -14.19 15.35
C ILE A 388 -3.56 -15.28 15.77
N ALA A 389 -4.33 -15.00 16.81
CA ALA A 389 -5.38 -15.86 17.35
C ALA A 389 -6.56 -15.02 17.87
N SER A 390 -7.66 -15.68 18.23
CA SER A 390 -8.85 -15.03 18.83
C SER A 390 -9.37 -13.86 17.99
N VAL A 391 -9.39 -14.03 16.67
CA VAL A 391 -9.76 -12.96 15.73
C VAL A 391 -11.26 -12.68 15.83
N VAL A 392 -11.60 -11.41 16.00
CA VAL A 392 -12.98 -10.92 15.97
C VAL A 392 -13.09 -9.80 14.93
N TYR A 393 -14.02 -9.96 14.00
CA TYR A 393 -14.32 -8.94 13.00
C TYR A 393 -15.62 -8.23 13.35
N TYR A 394 -15.65 -6.93 13.15
CA TYR A 394 -16.79 -6.08 13.48
C TYR A 394 -17.22 -5.29 12.27
N THR A 395 -18.50 -5.35 11.93
CA THR A 395 -19.09 -4.46 10.91
C THR A 395 -19.86 -3.34 11.61
N GLN A 396 -19.70 -2.11 11.17
CA GLN A 396 -20.52 -1.02 11.68
C GLN A 396 -22.00 -1.33 11.38
N LYS A 397 -22.88 -1.21 12.37
CA LYS A 397 -24.32 -1.32 12.14
C LYS A 397 -24.73 -0.11 11.29
N GLN A 398 -25.34 -0.34 10.13
CA GLN A 398 -25.87 0.77 9.34
C GLN A 398 -26.90 1.52 10.20
N PRO A 399 -26.86 2.86 10.22
CA PRO A 399 -27.90 3.66 10.88
C PRO A 399 -29.27 3.48 10.22
#